data_AF-A0A5E5QSQ7-F1
#
_entry.id   AF-A0A5E5QSQ7-F1
#
_cell.length_a   1.000
_cell.length_b   1.000
_cell.length_c   1.000
_cell.angle_alpha   90.00
_cell.angle_beta   90.00
_cell.angle_gamma   90.00
#
_symmetry.space_group_name_H-M   'P 1'
#
loop_
_entity.id
_entity.type
_entity.pdbx_description
1 polymer ?
#
loop_
_entity_poly.entity_id
_entity_poly.type
_entity_poly.pdbx_seq_one_letter_code
_entity_poly.pdbx_strand_id
1 'polypeptide(L)' 'EVIHSFALALLIGVVVGTYSSIYVASSMILALGISKQDLLPSEKEEKEINTRP' A
#
# COMPACT_ATOMS: atom_id res chain seq x y z
N GLU A 1 -24.33 -8.27 19.83
CA GLU A 1 -23.69 -7.04 20.32
C GLU A 1 -22.21 -6.95 19.92
N VAL A 2 -21.36 -7.91 20.32
CA VAL A 2 -19.91 -7.92 19.99
C VAL A 2 -19.61 -7.80 18.50
N ILE A 3 -20.31 -8.55 17.64
CA ILE A 3 -20.12 -8.51 16.18
C ILE A 3 -20.50 -7.15 15.58
N HIS A 4 -21.47 -6.44 16.17
CA HIS A 4 -21.91 -5.14 15.69
C HIS A 4 -20.83 -4.08 15.91
N SER A 5 -20.27 -4.03 17.12
CA SER A 5 -19.16 -3.14 17.45
C SER A 5 -17.89 -3.49 16.66
N PHE A 6 -17.64 -4.78 16.45
CA PHE A 6 -16.54 -5.25 15.61
C PHE A 6 -16.68 -4.82 14.14
N ALA A 7 -17.86 -5.01 13.55
CA ALA A 7 -18.13 -4.60 12.17
C ALA A 7 -18.03 -3.08 12.01
N LEU A 8 -18.47 -2.30 12.99
CA LEU A 8 -18.34 -0.84 12.98
C LEU A 8 -16.87 -0.40 13.09
N ALA A 9 -16.08 -1.05 13.95
CA ALA A 9 -14.63 -0.81 14.04
C ALA A 9 -13.91 -1.14 12.73
N LEU A 10 -14.28 -2.26 12.08
CA LEU A 10 -13.74 -2.62 10.76
C LEU A 10 -14.14 -1.60 9.69
N LEU A 11 -15.40 -1.17 9.65
CA LEU A 11 -15.86 -0.19 8.67
C LEU A 11 -15.10 1.13 8.79
N ILE A 12 -14.95 1.64 10.01
CA ILE A 12 -14.18 2.86 10.28
C ILE A 12 -12.71 2.66 9.91
N GLY A 13 -12.11 1.53 10.31
CA GLY A 13 -10.73 1.20 9.99
C GLY A 13 -10.46 1.12 8.49
N VAL A 14 -11.38 0.55 7.72
CA VAL A 14 -11.28 0.50 6.25
C VAL A 14 -11.40 1.90 5.66
N VAL A 15 -12.40 2.71 6.05
CA VAL A 15 -12.57 4.06 5.50
C VAL A 15 -11.35 4.95 5.79
N VAL A 16 -10.87 4.96 7.03
CA VAL A 16 -9.69 5.72 7.44
C VAL A 16 -8.44 5.18 6.77
N GLY A 17 -8.27 3.85 6.71
CA GLY A 17 -7.13 3.19 6.09
C GLY A 17 -7.04 3.44 4.59
N THR A 18 -8.16 3.35 3.86
CA THR A 18 -8.21 3.62 2.42
C THR A 18 -7.90 5.07 2.11
N TYR A 19 -8.48 6.02 2.85
CA TYR A 19 -8.18 7.44 2.67
C TYR A 19 -6.69 7.73 2.97
N SER A 20 -6.16 7.17 4.06
CA SER A 20 -4.74 7.34 4.41
C SER A 20 -3.79 6.76 3.37
N SER A 21 -4.05 5.54 2.88
CA SER A 21 -3.18 4.88 1.89
C SER A 21 -3.08 5.68 0.58
N ILE A 22 -4.18 6.30 0.13
CA ILE A 22 -4.17 7.09 -1.10
C ILE A 22 -3.49 8.44 -0.87
N TYR A 23 -3.86 9.18 0.18
CA TYR A 23 -3.43 10.57 0.29
C TYR A 23 -2.15 10.75 1.10
N VAL A 24 -1.98 9.99 2.19
CA VAL A 24 -0.80 10.09 3.05
C VAL A 24 0.36 9.33 2.42
N ALA A 25 0.16 8.09 1.97
CA ALA A 25 1.27 7.32 1.40
C ALA A 25 1.78 7.94 0.09
N SER A 26 0.91 8.38 -0.83
CA SER A 26 1.34 9.05 -2.06
C SER A 26 2.10 10.35 -1.78
N SER A 27 1.66 11.16 -0.79
CA SER A 27 2.39 12.37 -0.40
C SER A 27 3.74 12.06 0.25
N MET A 28 3.83 11.00 1.05
CA MET A 28 5.09 10.55 1.65
C MET A 28 6.09 10.06 0.62
N ILE A 29 5.64 9.31 -0.40
CA ILE A 29 6.48 8.86 -1.52
C ILE A 29 7.10 10.06 -2.24
N LEU A 30 6.30 11.11 -2.50
CA LEU A 30 6.78 12.34 -3.12
C LEU A 30 7.74 13.12 -2.20
N ALA A 31 7.46 13.18 -0.90
CA ALA A 31 8.32 13.85 0.07
C ALA A 31 9.69 13.15 0.24
N LEU A 32 9.73 11.82 0.11
CA LEU A 32 10.96 11.03 0.13
C LEU A 32 11.76 11.11 -1.18
N GLY A 33 11.24 11.81 -2.19
CA GLY A 33 11.92 11.99 -3.48
C GLY A 33 11.98 10.72 -4.31
N ILE A 34 11.13 9.73 -4.04
CA ILE A 34 11.08 8.47 -4.81
C ILE A 34 10.75 8.81 -6.27
N SER A 35 11.64 8.42 -7.18
CA SER A 35 11.47 8.64 -8.61
C SER A 35 10.74 7.46 -9.24
N LYS A 36 10.14 7.68 -10.42
CA LYS A 36 9.52 6.59 -11.22
C LYS A 36 10.50 5.45 -11.48
N GLN A 37 11.79 5.76 -11.56
CA GLN A 37 12.89 4.80 -11.76
C GLN A 37 13.03 3.81 -10.60
N ASP A 38 12.71 4.23 -9.37
CA ASP A 38 12.79 3.40 -8.16
C ASP A 38 11.62 2.43 -8.02
N LEU A 39 10.55 2.65 -8.81
CA LEU A 39 9.39 1.76 -8.89
C LEU A 39 9.52 0.72 -10.02
N LEU A 40 10.55 0.82 -10.87
CA LEU A 40 10.85 -0.26 -11.81
C LEU A 40 11.47 -1.43 -11.04
N PRO A 41 11.05 -2.67 -11.33
CA PRO A 41 11.66 -3.85 -10.73
C PRO A 41 13.17 -3.83 -11.02
N SER A 42 13.98 -4.03 -9.99
CA SER A 42 15.43 -4.12 -10.17
C SER A 42 15.77 -5.32 -11.05
N GLU A 43 16.88 -5.29 -11.81
CA GLU A 43 17.32 -6.44 -12.62
C GLU A 43 17.42 -7.75 -11.81
N LYS A 44 17.62 -7.66 -10.49
CA LYS A 44 17.59 -8.82 -9.59
C LYS A 44 16.18 -9.36 -9.38
N GLU A 45 15.20 -8.48 -9.16
CA GLU A 45 13.79 -8.84 -9.05
C GLU A 45 13.23 -9.37 -10.37
N GLU A 46 13.55 -8.76 -11.51
CA GLU A 46 13.09 -9.26 -12.82
C GLU A 46 13.54 -10.70 -13.09
N LYS A 47 14.80 -11.03 -12.75
CA LYS A 47 15.33 -12.38 -12.88
C LYS A 47 14.62 -13.35 -11.93
N GLU A 48 14.35 -12.95 -10.70
CA GLU A 48 13.60 -13.77 -9.76
C GLU A 48 12.16 -14.02 -10.21
N ILE A 49 11.47 -13.01 -10.76
CA ILE A 49 10.09 -13.13 -11.26
C ILE A 49 10.03 -14.04 -12.49
N ASN A 50 11.00 -13.94 -13.41
CA ASN A 50 11.05 -14.75 -14.64
C ASN A 50 11.42 -16.22 -14.37
N THR A 51 12.08 -16.51 -13.24
CA THR A 51 12.45 -17.87 -12.84
C THR A 51 11.34 -18.57 -12.03
N ARG A 52 10.21 -17.90 -11.75
CA ARG A 52 9.03 -18.53 -11.14
C ARG A 52 8.32 -19.36 -12.22
N PRO A 53 8.06 -20.66 -11.99
CA PRO A 53 7.38 -21.52 -12.96
C PRO A 53 5.93 -21.09 -13.23
#